data_AF-Q9P9J8-F1
#
_entry.id   AF-Q9P9J8-F1
#
_cell.length_a   1.000
_cell.length_b   1.000
_cell.length_c   1.000
_cell.angle_alpha   90.00
_cell.angle_beta   90.00
_cell.angle_gamma   90.00
#
_symmetry.space_group_name_H-M   'P 1'
#
loop_
_entity.id
_entity.type
_entity.pdbx_description
1 polymer ?
#
loop_
_entity_poly.entity_id
_entity_poly.type
_entity_poly.pdbx_seq_one_letter_code
_entity_poly.pdbx_strand_id
1 'polypeptide(L)' 'MRPGIRKLVVLNPRAYKGGSGHTTFYLLIPKDIAEALDIKPDDTFILNMEQKDGDIVLSYKRVKELKI' A
#
# COMPACT_ATOMS: atom_id res chain seq x y z
N MET A 1 -1.47 -20.27 17.30
CA MET A 1 -1.57 -18.89 16.75
C MET A 1 -0.19 -18.53 16.21
N ARG A 2 -0.04 -18.26 14.90
CA ARG A 2 1.26 -17.79 14.38
C ARG A 2 1.42 -16.31 14.71
N PRO A 3 2.56 -15.85 15.28
CA PRO A 3 2.78 -14.44 15.51
C PRO A 3 2.72 -13.71 14.17
N GLY A 4 1.82 -12.72 14.04
CA GLY A 4 1.81 -11.87 12.85
C GLY A 4 3.12 -11.10 12.76
N ILE A 5 3.74 -11.09 11.59
CA ILE A 5 4.95 -10.29 11.33
C ILE A 5 4.56 -8.81 11.50
N ARG A 6 5.15 -8.13 12.49
CA ARG A 6 5.01 -6.67 12.66
C ARG A 6 6.34 -6.01 12.33
N LYS A 7 6.43 -5.42 11.14
CA LYS A 7 7.55 -4.57 10.73
C LYS A 7 7.03 -3.15 10.57
N LEU A 8 7.57 -2.22 11.36
CA LEU A 8 7.33 -0.78 11.18
C LEU A 8 8.39 -0.26 10.20
N VAL A 9 7.95 0.40 9.13
CA VAL A 9 8.83 1.05 8.16
C VAL A 9 8.35 2.48 7.98
N VAL A 10 9.26 3.44 8.18
CA VAL A 10 9.01 4.85 7.85
C VAL A 10 9.40 5.06 6.39
N LEU A 11 8.48 5.59 5.59
CA LEU A 11 8.66 5.75 4.15
C LEU A 11 8.35 7.19 3.75
N ASN A 12 9.17 7.73 2.85
CA ASN A 12 8.86 9.00 2.19
C ASN A 12 8.14 8.71 0.88
N PRO A 13 6.98 9.34 0.62
CA PRO A 13 6.26 9.14 -0.62
C PRO A 13 7.07 9.65 -1.81
N ARG A 14 7.01 8.92 -2.92
CA ARG A 14 7.62 9.35 -4.18
C ARG A 14 6.62 10.21 -4.94
N ALA A 15 6.97 11.46 -5.22
CA ALA A 15 6.19 12.34 -6.07
C ALA A 15 6.47 12.02 -7.56
N TYR A 16 5.41 11.88 -8.34
CA TYR A 16 5.47 11.78 -9.78
C TYR A 16 4.67 12.93 -10.41
N LYS A 17 5.31 13.68 -11.31
CA LYS A 17 4.65 14.77 -12.05
C LYS A 17 4.13 14.21 -13.37
N GLY A 18 2.82 14.13 -13.51
CA GLY A 18 2.18 13.77 -14.78
C GLY A 18 2.20 14.94 -15.78
N GLY A 19 1.97 14.64 -17.06
CA GLY A 19 1.97 15.64 -18.14
C GLY A 19 0.87 16.70 -18.05
N SER A 20 -0.16 16.49 -17.24
CA SER A 20 -1.30 17.41 -17.03
C SER A 20 -1.16 18.31 -15.79
N GLY A 21 0.04 18.42 -15.21
CA GLY A 21 0.28 19.26 -14.02
C GLY A 21 -0.16 18.64 -12.69
N HIS A 22 -0.81 17.48 -12.71
CA HIS A 22 -1.12 16.72 -11.50
C HIS A 22 0.14 16.06 -10.93
N THR A 23 0.32 16.19 -9.62
CA THR A 23 1.35 15.45 -8.87
C THR A 23 0.68 14.29 -8.14
N THR A 24 1.15 13.07 -8.40
CA THR A 24 0.70 11.88 -7.69
C THR A 24 1.78 11.43 -6.72
N PHE A 25 1.40 11.10 -5.49
CA PHE A 25 2.30 10.57 -4.47
C PHE A 25 2.09 9.06 -4.35
N TYR A 26 3.19 8.30 -4.46
CA TYR A 26 3.18 6.86 -4.30
C TYR A 26 3.91 6.46 -3.03
N LEU A 27 3.23 5.71 -2.17
CA LEU A 27 3.87 4.97 -1.08
C LEU A 27 4.36 3.63 -1.65
N LEU A 28 5.67 3.42 -1.60
CA LEU A 28 6.29 2.22 -2.12
C LEU A 28 6.15 1.08 -1.11
N ILE A 29 5.75 -0.11 -1.55
CA ILE A 29 5.85 -1.31 -0.73
C ILE A 29 7.32 -1.77 -0.78
N PRO A 30 8.02 -1.90 0.36
CA PRO A 30 9.37 -2.43 0.39
C PRO A 30 9.47 -3.80 -0.27
N LYS A 31 10.56 -4.03 -1.04
CA LYS A 31 10.75 -5.25 -1.83
C LYS A 31 10.65 -6.53 -0.99
N ASP A 32 11.28 -6.54 0.18
CA ASP A 32 11.27 -7.67 1.11
C ASP A 32 9.86 -7.99 1.63
N ILE A 33 9.02 -6.97 1.85
CA ILE A 33 7.62 -7.14 2.24
C ILE A 33 6.80 -7.70 1.06
N ALA A 34 7.01 -7.16 -0.15
CA ALA A 34 6.34 -7.64 -1.35
C ALA A 34 6.68 -9.12 -1.64
N GLU A 35 7.95 -9.51 -1.51
CA GLU A 35 8.41 -10.89 -1.66
C GLU A 35 7.83 -11.80 -0.57
N ALA A 36 7.88 -11.39 0.70
CA ALA A 36 7.37 -12.18 1.82
C ALA A 36 5.86 -12.43 1.76
N LEU A 37 5.10 -11.51 1.15
CA LEU A 37 3.64 -11.58 1.02
C LEU A 37 3.18 -12.02 -0.37
N ASP A 38 4.10 -12.37 -1.25
CA ASP A 38 3.83 -12.75 -2.65
C ASP A 38 2.92 -11.74 -3.37
N ILE A 39 3.22 -10.45 -3.21
CA ILE A 39 2.52 -9.36 -3.90
C ILE A 39 3.04 -9.27 -5.33
N LYS A 40 2.11 -9.27 -6.29
CA LYS A 40 2.38 -9.25 -7.73
C LYS A 40 1.88 -7.94 -8.37
N PRO A 41 2.45 -7.52 -9.51
CA PRO A 41 2.05 -6.28 -10.17
C PRO A 41 0.60 -6.24 -10.65
N ASP A 42 -0.01 -7.39 -10.88
CA ASP A 42 -1.40 -7.59 -11.33
C ASP A 42 -2.39 -7.76 -10.17
N ASP A 43 -1.92 -7.70 -8.92
CA ASP A 43 -2.82 -7.72 -7.77
C ASP A 43 -3.68 -6.46 -7.69
N THR A 44 -4.97 -6.66 -7.46
CA THR A 44 -5.90 -5.57 -7.19
C THR A 44 -5.91 -5.23 -5.69
N PHE A 45 -5.83 -3.94 -5.39
CA PHE A 45 -5.93 -3.42 -4.03
C PHE A 45 -7.05 -2.41 -3.91
N ILE A 46 -7.75 -2.43 -2.78
CA ILE A 46 -8.65 -1.34 -2.36
C ILE A 46 -7.86 -0.45 -1.40
N LEU A 47 -7.81 0.84 -1.68
CA LEU A 47 -7.32 1.86 -0.76
C LEU A 47 -8.50 2.44 0.03
N ASN A 48 -8.50 2.23 1.34
CA ASN A 48 -9.37 2.95 2.25
C ASN A 48 -8.58 4.07 2.94
N MET A 49 -9.19 5.24 3.07
CA MET A 49 -8.62 6.40 3.76
C MET A 49 -9.53 6.79 4.91
N GLU A 50 -8.96 6.93 6.11
CA GLU A 50 -9.64 7.46 7.27
C GLU A 50 -8.78 8.52 7.96
N GLN A 51 -9.44 9.46 8.64
CA GLN A 51 -8.78 10.43 9.52
C GLN A 51 -9.20 10.13 10.95
N LYS A 52 -8.21 10.02 11.85
CA LYS A 52 -8.44 9.72 13.26
C LYS A 52 -7.37 10.39 14.11
N ASP A 53 -7.80 11.16 15.13
CA ASP A 53 -6.91 11.80 16.10
C ASP A 53 -5.81 12.70 15.49
N GLY A 54 -6.10 13.30 14.33
CA GLY A 54 -5.14 14.13 13.58
C GLY A 54 -4.24 13.34 12.62
N ASP A 55 -4.29 12.01 12.67
CA ASP A 55 -3.58 11.12 11.76
C ASP A 55 -4.42 10.77 10.53
N ILE A 56 -3.75 10.62 9.39
CA ILE A 56 -4.32 10.01 8.18
C ILE A 56 -3.88 8.56 8.15
N VAL A 57 -4.83 7.64 8.09
CA VAL A 57 -4.56 6.20 7.95
C VAL A 57 -4.96 5.76 6.55
N LEU A 58 -3.96 5.29 5.80
CA LEU A 58 -4.13 4.68 4.48
C LEU A 58 -4.03 3.17 4.61
N SER A 59 -5.13 2.47 4.34
CA SER A 59 -5.22 1.01 4.43
C SER A 59 -5.36 0.40 3.04
N TYR A 60 -4.31 -0.29 2.58
CA TYR A 60 -4.34 -1.09 1.35
C TYR A 60 -4.76 -2.51 1.67
N LYS A 61 -5.90 -2.94 1.11
CA LYS A 61 -6.40 -4.32 1.23
C LYS A 61 -6.27 -5.03 -0.10
N ARG A 62 -5.41 -6.06 -0.17
CA ARG A 62 -5.33 -6.95 -1.34
C ARG A 62 -6.66 -7.66 -1.53
N VAL A 63 -7.23 -7.54 -2.72
CA VAL A 63 -8.44 -8.27 -3.12
C VAL A 63 -7.97 -9.53 -3.82
N LYS A 64 -8.28 -10.69 -3.26
CA LYS A 64 -8.22 -11.93 -4.03
C LYS A 64 -9.54 -12.02 -4.78
N GLU A 65 -9.51 -11.95 -6.09
CA GLU A 65 -10.69 -12.34 -6.87
C GLU A 65 -11.05 -13.77 -6.45
N LEU A 66 -12.26 -13.93 -5.91
CA LEU A 66 -12.88 -15.24 -5.81
C LEU A 66 -13.08 -15.69 -7.25
N LYS A 67 -12.23 -16.61 -7.73
CA LYS A 67 -12.55 -17.36 -8.94
C LYS A 67 -13.83 -18.14 -8.62
N ILE A 68 -14.95 -17.64 -9.14
CA ILE A 68 -16.23 -18.36 -9.18
C ILE A 68 -16.11 -19.46 -10.23
#